data_AF-Q83GA9-F1
#
_entry.id   AF-Q83GA9-F1
#
_cell.length_a   1.000
_cell.length_b   1.000
_cell.length_c   1.000
_cell.angle_alpha   90.00
_cell.angle_beta   90.00
_cell.angle_gamma   90.00
#
_symmetry.space_group_name_H-M   'P 1'
#
loop_
_entity.id
_entity.type
_entity.pdbx_description
1 polymer ?
#
loop_
_entity_poly.entity_id
_entity_poly.type
_entity_poly.pdbx_seq_one_letter_code
_entity_poly.pdbx_strand_id
1 'polypeptide(L)'
;MPWERVASVFDLPAVQQALIMSAGVIVSVFIASCITRSSVKKLLKRDAILARKHAAECLIDTFLEFRNQYSLEENKRNSDQTFERCTMHIAIMPQYGAKLLVDWAGQIAGEVRRATLNGDTDAITYEFRDRVALWVKNPRKATKGIREDISRFRSENPSYRPLTGKVNTNDEENWHPQEPITDLAGADTVKAGQDNNVASEPYRMRPGFDTAARDILRQVKDIQAGGK
;
A
#
# COMPACT_ATOMS: atom_id res chain seq x y z
N MET A 1 39.68 -50.41 42.03
CA MET A 1 39.00 -49.15 41.68
C MET A 1 40.02 -48.22 41.01
N PRO A 2 40.00 -48.05 39.67
CA PRO A 2 41.01 -47.29 38.96
C PRO A 2 40.41 -46.00 38.38
N TRP A 3 40.12 -45.01 39.24
CA TRP A 3 39.63 -43.69 38.78
C TRP A 3 40.77 -42.71 38.47
N GLU A 4 42.02 -43.05 38.79
CA GLU A 4 43.18 -42.17 38.58
C GLU A 4 43.64 -42.07 37.11
N ARG A 5 43.18 -42.96 36.21
CA ARG A 5 43.58 -42.94 34.78
C ARG A 5 42.72 -42.05 33.88
N VAL A 6 41.61 -41.50 34.37
CA VAL A 6 40.76 -40.59 33.55
C VAL A 6 41.23 -39.14 33.62
N ALA A 7 42.10 -38.77 34.57
CA ALA A 7 42.57 -37.40 34.73
C ALA A 7 43.67 -36.99 33.73
N SER A 8 44.38 -37.95 33.13
CA SER A 8 45.52 -37.68 32.23
C SER A 8 45.15 -37.58 30.74
N VAL A 9 43.85 -37.58 30.40
CA VAL A 9 43.38 -37.50 29.00
C VAL A 9 43.00 -36.06 28.61
N PHE A 10 42.79 -35.19 29.58
CA PHE A 10 42.60 -33.76 29.32
C PHE A 10 43.97 -33.09 29.25
N ASP A 11 44.64 -33.21 28.10
CA ASP A 11 45.70 -32.28 27.74
C ASP A 11 45.11 -30.87 27.78
N LEU A 12 45.40 -30.13 28.85
CA LEU A 12 45.05 -28.73 29.04
C LEU A 12 45.24 -27.87 27.77
N PRO A 13 46.31 -28.02 26.97
CA PRO A 13 46.44 -27.27 25.72
C PRO A 13 45.41 -27.64 24.64
N ALA A 14 44.97 -28.90 24.55
CA ALA A 14 44.00 -29.35 23.54
C ALA A 14 42.59 -28.79 23.84
N VAL A 15 42.19 -28.77 25.11
CA VAL A 15 40.92 -28.17 25.55
C VAL A 15 40.90 -26.66 25.28
N GLN A 16 42.03 -25.98 25.54
CA GLN A 16 42.15 -24.54 25.30
C GLN A 16 42.02 -24.20 23.79
N GLN A 17 42.65 -24.98 22.91
CA GLN A 17 42.54 -24.77 21.46
C GLN A 17 41.13 -25.01 20.94
N ALA A 18 40.47 -26.08 21.40
CA ALA A 18 39.08 -26.37 21.02
C ALA A 18 38.14 -25.22 21.45
N LEU A 19 38.36 -24.65 22.64
CA LEU A 19 37.55 -23.53 23.15
C LEU A 19 37.72 -22.28 22.28
N ILE A 20 38.97 -21.94 21.91
CA ILE A 20 39.24 -20.80 21.02
C ILE A 20 38.56 -20.98 19.65
N MET A 21 38.65 -22.18 19.06
CA MET A 21 38.02 -22.46 17.77
C MET A 21 36.50 -22.37 17.84
N SER A 22 35.89 -22.96 18.87
CA SER A 22 34.44 -22.88 19.08
C SER A 22 33.96 -21.44 19.28
N ALA A 23 34.69 -20.64 20.06
CA ALA A 23 34.38 -19.23 20.26
C ALA A 23 34.48 -18.44 18.94
N GLY A 24 35.49 -18.72 18.11
CA GLY A 24 35.62 -18.11 16.78
C GLY A 24 34.45 -18.43 15.85
N VAL A 25 33.98 -19.68 15.85
CA VAL A 25 32.80 -20.09 15.06
C VAL A 25 31.55 -19.37 15.56
N ILE A 26 31.33 -19.28 16.88
CA ILE A 26 30.18 -18.59 17.45
C ILE A 26 30.18 -17.11 17.08
N VAL A 27 31.33 -16.44 17.21
CA VAL A 27 31.47 -15.02 16.87
C VAL A 27 31.25 -14.77 15.37
N SER A 28 31.77 -15.63 14.49
CA SER A 28 31.56 -15.48 13.05
C SER A 28 30.08 -15.63 12.65
N VAL A 29 29.38 -16.63 13.20
CA VAL A 29 27.93 -16.80 12.98
C VAL A 29 27.13 -15.62 13.56
N PHE A 30 27.55 -15.10 14.72
CA PHE A 30 26.89 -13.97 15.36
C PHE A 30 26.99 -12.69 14.52
N ILE A 31 28.18 -12.38 14.01
CA ILE A 31 28.42 -11.21 13.15
C ILE A 31 27.64 -11.36 11.83
N ALA A 32 27.71 -12.53 11.20
CA ALA A 32 26.96 -12.81 9.98
C ALA A 32 25.44 -12.62 10.17
N SER A 33 24.89 -13.10 11.29
CA SER A 33 23.48 -12.93 11.63
C SER A 33 23.09 -11.46 11.82
N CYS A 34 23.94 -10.66 12.47
CA CYS A 34 23.70 -9.24 12.69
C CYS A 34 23.63 -8.46 11.37
N ILE A 35 24.52 -8.75 10.43
CA ILE A 35 24.54 -8.10 9.11
C ILE A 35 23.29 -8.48 8.31
N THR A 36 22.95 -9.77 8.24
CA THR A 36 21.77 -10.27 7.53
C THR A 36 20.49 -9.63 8.06
N ARG A 37 20.29 -9.61 9.38
CA ARG A 37 19.13 -8.96 10.01
C ARG A 37 19.04 -7.47 9.67
N SER A 38 20.17 -6.78 9.61
CA SER A 38 20.22 -5.36 9.29
C SER A 38 19.88 -5.08 7.83
N SER A 39 20.38 -5.90 6.91
CA SER A 39 20.10 -5.81 5.48
C SER A 39 18.62 -6.08 5.18
N VAL A 40 18.05 -7.14 5.76
CA VAL A 40 16.63 -7.48 5.59
C VAL A 40 15.73 -6.34 6.09
N LYS A 41 16.02 -5.76 7.26
CA LYS A 41 15.27 -4.61 7.78
C LYS A 41 15.34 -3.39 6.85
N LYS A 42 16.50 -3.14 6.22
CA LYS A 42 16.66 -2.03 5.27
C LYS A 42 15.87 -2.27 3.98
N LEU A 43 15.86 -3.50 3.47
CA LEU A 43 15.09 -3.87 2.28
C LEU A 43 13.59 -3.71 2.52
N LEU A 44 13.06 -4.27 3.62
CA LEU A 44 11.64 -4.14 3.98
C LEU A 44 11.19 -2.67 4.09
N LYS A 45 12.06 -1.80 4.63
CA LYS A 45 11.77 -0.35 4.70
C LYS A 45 11.73 0.30 3.32
N ARG A 46 12.60 -0.11 2.39
CA ARG A 46 12.63 0.41 1.01
C ARG A 46 11.39 -0.05 0.26
N ASP A 47 11.05 -1.33 0.36
CA ASP A 47 9.88 -1.91 -0.31
C ASP A 47 8.58 -1.27 0.19
N ALA A 48 8.46 -1.01 1.49
CA ALA A 48 7.32 -0.29 2.06
C ALA A 48 7.22 1.18 1.58
N ILE A 49 8.33 1.83 1.22
CA ILE A 49 8.30 3.17 0.61
C ILE A 49 7.88 3.07 -0.87
N LEU A 50 8.41 2.10 -1.60
CA LEU A 50 8.10 1.89 -3.01
C LEU A 50 6.63 1.51 -3.21
N ALA A 51 6.11 0.56 -2.43
CA ALA A 51 4.70 0.17 -2.46
C ALA A 51 3.75 1.37 -2.24
N ARG A 52 4.12 2.28 -1.33
CA ARG A 52 3.36 3.52 -1.09
C ARG A 52 3.42 4.49 -2.27
N LYS A 53 4.59 4.65 -2.89
CA LYS A 53 4.75 5.49 -4.08
C LYS A 53 3.91 4.96 -5.25
N HIS A 54 4.00 3.67 -5.53
CA HIS A 54 3.22 3.04 -6.59
C HIS A 54 1.71 3.17 -6.38
N ALA A 55 1.26 3.00 -5.14
CA ALA A 55 -0.15 3.17 -4.83
C ALA A 55 -0.63 4.64 -4.94
N ALA A 56 0.21 5.58 -4.52
CA ALA A 56 -0.08 7.00 -4.69
C ALA A 56 -0.09 7.42 -6.17
N GLU A 57 0.81 6.88 -6.98
CA GLU A 57 0.82 7.08 -8.44
C GLU A 57 -0.44 6.50 -9.08
N CYS A 58 -0.84 5.26 -8.75
CA CYS A 58 -2.11 4.64 -9.17
C CYS A 58 -3.29 5.55 -8.84
N LEU A 59 -3.35 6.04 -7.60
CA LEU A 59 -4.45 6.88 -7.13
C LEU A 59 -4.50 8.23 -7.86
N ILE A 60 -3.35 8.88 -8.07
CA ILE A 60 -3.30 10.17 -8.78
C ILE A 60 -3.65 10.00 -10.26
N ASP A 61 -3.13 8.96 -10.90
CA ASP A 61 -3.38 8.66 -12.33
C ASP A 61 -4.87 8.39 -12.56
N THR A 62 -5.47 7.50 -11.77
CA THR A 62 -6.91 7.18 -11.85
C THR A 62 -7.80 8.36 -11.48
N PHE A 63 -7.39 9.22 -10.56
CA PHE A 63 -8.12 10.45 -10.24
C PHE A 63 -8.10 11.47 -11.39
N LEU A 64 -6.97 11.60 -12.09
CA LEU A 64 -6.87 12.47 -13.27
C LEU A 64 -7.69 11.94 -14.45
N GLU A 65 -7.73 10.62 -14.62
CA GLU A 65 -8.60 9.96 -15.61
C GLU A 65 -10.07 10.18 -15.27
N PHE A 66 -10.44 10.01 -14.00
CA PHE A 66 -11.77 10.29 -13.46
C PHE A 66 -12.22 11.74 -13.71
N ARG A 67 -11.32 12.72 -13.55
CA ARG A 67 -11.61 14.14 -13.81
C ARG A 67 -11.98 14.43 -15.27
N ASN A 68 -11.37 13.74 -16.24
CA ASN A 68 -11.49 14.05 -17.67
C ASN A 68 -12.81 13.54 -18.31
N GLN A 69 -13.73 13.05 -17.51
CA GLN A 69 -14.75 12.14 -17.99
C GLN A 69 -16.04 12.83 -18.42
N TYR A 70 -16.07 13.30 -19.66
CA TYR A 70 -17.23 13.98 -20.23
C TYR A 70 -17.95 13.25 -21.36
N SER A 71 -17.38 12.20 -21.98
CA SER A 71 -17.84 11.80 -23.33
C SER A 71 -18.38 10.37 -23.54
N LEU A 72 -18.26 9.40 -22.62
CA LEU A 72 -18.82 8.05 -22.82
C LEU A 72 -19.18 7.38 -21.48
N GLU A 73 -20.40 6.83 -21.38
CA GLU A 73 -20.88 6.09 -20.19
C GLU A 73 -19.96 4.90 -19.84
N GLU A 74 -19.40 4.23 -20.85
CA GLU A 74 -18.48 3.10 -20.66
C GLU A 74 -17.16 3.53 -20.01
N ASN A 75 -16.60 4.66 -20.44
CA ASN A 75 -15.40 5.20 -19.81
C ASN A 75 -15.69 5.53 -18.34
N LYS A 76 -16.88 6.10 -18.04
CA LYS A 76 -17.32 6.47 -16.69
C LYS A 76 -17.26 5.33 -15.69
N ARG A 77 -17.72 4.17 -16.13
CA ARG A 77 -17.71 2.98 -15.28
C ARG A 77 -16.28 2.46 -15.02
N ASN A 78 -15.41 2.56 -16.02
CA ASN A 78 -14.06 2.00 -15.93
C ASN A 78 -13.15 2.81 -14.98
N SER A 79 -13.15 4.13 -15.08
CA SER A 79 -12.37 5.03 -14.21
C SER A 79 -12.85 5.01 -12.75
N ASP A 80 -14.17 4.98 -12.52
CA ASP A 80 -14.74 4.86 -11.18
C ASP A 80 -14.27 3.55 -10.54
N GLN A 81 -14.34 2.43 -11.28
CA GLN A 81 -13.89 1.14 -10.79
C GLN A 81 -12.36 1.08 -10.58
N THR A 82 -11.55 1.70 -11.45
CA THR A 82 -10.09 1.71 -11.26
C THR A 82 -9.71 2.56 -10.05
N PHE A 83 -10.40 3.67 -9.81
CA PHE A 83 -10.24 4.50 -8.61
C PHE A 83 -10.61 3.73 -7.34
N GLU A 84 -11.74 3.02 -7.34
CA GLU A 84 -12.14 2.12 -6.24
C GLU A 84 -11.10 1.01 -5.99
N ARG A 85 -10.54 0.41 -7.04
CA ARG A 85 -9.48 -0.61 -6.91
C ARG A 85 -8.19 -0.02 -6.31
N CYS A 86 -7.73 1.14 -6.77
CA CYS A 86 -6.54 1.79 -6.21
C CYS A 86 -6.78 2.20 -4.73
N THR A 87 -7.96 2.71 -4.38
CA THR A 87 -8.27 3.12 -3.01
C THR A 87 -8.38 1.92 -2.06
N MET A 88 -9.01 0.81 -2.47
CA MET A 88 -9.01 -0.45 -1.70
C MET A 88 -7.59 -0.96 -1.44
N HIS A 89 -6.72 -0.91 -2.46
CA HIS A 89 -5.32 -1.29 -2.31
C HIS A 89 -4.60 -0.43 -1.25
N ILE A 90 -4.88 0.87 -1.18
CA ILE A 90 -4.35 1.76 -0.13
C ILE A 90 -4.94 1.42 1.25
N ALA A 91 -6.23 1.07 1.32
CA ALA A 91 -6.93 0.79 2.57
C ALA A 91 -6.36 -0.42 3.33
N ILE A 92 -5.87 -1.43 2.60
CA ILE A 92 -5.32 -2.66 3.19
C ILE A 92 -3.85 -2.53 3.62
N MET A 93 -3.16 -1.46 3.23
CA MET A 93 -1.74 -1.34 3.54
C MET A 93 -1.49 -1.04 5.03
N PRO A 94 -0.41 -1.60 5.61
CA PRO A 94 -0.06 -1.43 7.01
C PRO A 94 0.63 -0.08 7.27
N GLN A 95 -0.07 1.01 7.03
CA GLN A 95 0.47 2.37 7.10
C GLN A 95 -0.44 3.33 7.83
N TYR A 96 0.20 4.27 8.52
CA TYR A 96 -0.49 5.26 9.32
C TYR A 96 -1.38 6.14 8.43
N GLY A 97 -2.68 6.13 8.71
CA GLY A 97 -3.63 6.98 7.99
C GLY A 97 -4.04 6.53 6.60
N ALA A 98 -3.74 5.30 6.18
CA ALA A 98 -4.21 4.75 4.90
C ALA A 98 -5.73 4.89 4.72
N LYS A 99 -6.49 4.41 5.69
CA LYS A 99 -7.95 4.46 5.67
C LYS A 99 -8.49 5.90 5.66
N LEU A 100 -7.82 6.80 6.39
CA LEU A 100 -8.16 8.21 6.44
C LEU A 100 -7.94 8.89 5.08
N LEU A 101 -6.86 8.54 4.38
CA LEU A 101 -6.59 9.03 3.03
C LEU A 101 -7.65 8.54 2.03
N VAL A 102 -8.07 7.28 2.13
CA VAL A 102 -9.11 6.71 1.25
C VAL A 102 -10.44 7.43 1.41
N ASP A 103 -10.84 7.63 2.66
CA ASP A 103 -12.08 8.32 3.03
C ASP A 103 -12.12 9.77 2.55
N TRP A 104 -11.00 10.48 2.70
CA TRP A 104 -10.82 11.82 2.16
C TRP A 104 -10.80 11.82 0.62
N ALA A 105 -10.11 10.86 -0.01
CA ALA A 105 -10.02 10.77 -1.46
C ALA A 105 -11.40 10.52 -2.11
N GLY A 106 -12.25 9.70 -1.49
CA GLY A 106 -13.63 9.49 -1.95
C GLY A 106 -14.46 10.77 -1.91
N GLN A 107 -14.30 11.58 -0.86
CA GLN A 107 -14.98 12.87 -0.74
C GLN A 107 -14.51 13.87 -1.81
N ILE A 108 -13.19 13.98 -2.02
CA ILE A 108 -12.61 14.87 -3.04
C ILE A 108 -13.03 14.44 -4.44
N ALA A 109 -13.15 13.14 -4.72
CA ALA A 109 -13.70 12.66 -6.00
C ALA A 109 -15.16 13.12 -6.20
N GLY A 110 -15.99 13.07 -5.16
CA GLY A 110 -17.34 13.64 -5.20
C GLY A 110 -17.36 15.15 -5.44
N GLU A 111 -16.43 15.88 -4.82
CA GLU A 111 -16.27 17.33 -5.02
C GLU A 111 -15.80 17.68 -6.42
N VAL A 112 -14.82 16.95 -6.96
CA VAL A 112 -14.41 17.11 -8.36
C VAL A 112 -15.59 16.84 -9.28
N ARG A 113 -16.37 15.78 -9.07
CA ARG A 113 -17.55 15.50 -9.91
C ARG A 113 -18.54 16.67 -9.93
N ARG A 114 -18.72 17.36 -8.81
CA ARG A 114 -19.56 18.57 -8.71
C ARG A 114 -18.90 19.78 -9.38
N ALA A 115 -17.60 19.97 -9.18
CA ALA A 115 -16.85 21.11 -9.71
C ALA A 115 -16.57 21.01 -11.23
N THR A 116 -16.48 19.79 -11.76
CA THR A 116 -16.40 19.47 -13.19
C THR A 116 -17.56 20.13 -13.95
N LEU A 117 -18.76 20.17 -13.38
CA LEU A 117 -19.91 20.88 -13.98
C LEU A 117 -19.70 22.40 -14.11
N ASN A 118 -18.84 22.99 -13.25
CA ASN A 118 -18.61 24.44 -13.15
C ASN A 118 -17.29 24.90 -13.77
N GLY A 119 -16.43 23.97 -14.24
CA GLY A 119 -15.19 24.27 -14.95
C GLY A 119 -13.95 24.57 -14.09
N ASP A 120 -14.05 24.62 -12.76
CA ASP A 120 -12.92 24.88 -11.86
C ASP A 120 -12.50 23.62 -11.09
N THR A 121 -11.71 22.75 -11.74
CA THR A 121 -11.24 21.48 -11.14
C THR A 121 -9.74 21.45 -10.86
N ASP A 122 -8.98 22.42 -11.38
CA ASP A 122 -7.52 22.41 -11.30
C ASP A 122 -7.02 22.70 -9.88
N ALA A 123 -7.70 23.58 -9.14
CA ALA A 123 -7.36 23.86 -7.73
C ALA A 123 -7.53 22.62 -6.84
N ILE A 124 -8.67 21.93 -6.96
CA ILE A 124 -8.96 20.70 -6.21
C ILE A 124 -7.98 19.59 -6.59
N THR A 125 -7.63 19.49 -7.88
CA THR A 125 -6.64 18.52 -8.37
C THR A 125 -5.24 18.78 -7.79
N TYR A 126 -4.85 20.05 -7.68
CA TYR A 126 -3.57 20.44 -7.09
C TYR A 126 -3.51 20.08 -5.61
N GLU A 127 -4.55 20.42 -4.84
CA GLU A 127 -4.67 20.05 -3.43
C GLU A 127 -4.63 18.54 -3.26
N PHE A 128 -5.33 17.80 -4.12
CA PHE A 128 -5.34 16.35 -4.08
C PHE A 128 -3.93 15.77 -4.20
N ARG A 129 -3.20 16.21 -5.23
CA ARG A 129 -1.83 15.75 -5.51
C ARG A 129 -0.86 16.12 -4.41
N ASP A 130 -0.94 17.34 -3.86
CA ASP A 130 -0.06 17.79 -2.78
C ASP A 130 -0.28 16.99 -1.50
N ARG A 131 -1.54 16.76 -1.11
CA ARG A 131 -1.90 15.95 0.07
C ARG A 131 -1.44 14.50 -0.07
N VAL A 132 -1.62 13.89 -1.25
CA VAL A 132 -1.12 12.53 -1.53
C VAL A 132 0.41 12.50 -1.52
N ALA A 133 1.09 13.46 -2.13
CA ALA A 133 2.55 13.56 -2.13
C ALA A 133 3.12 13.76 -0.71
N LEU A 134 2.47 14.61 0.10
CA LEU A 134 2.80 14.82 1.50
C LEU A 134 2.63 13.53 2.31
N TRP A 135 1.59 12.74 2.03
CA TRP A 135 1.36 11.47 2.69
C TRP A 135 2.42 10.41 2.34
N VAL A 136 2.85 10.34 1.07
CA VAL A 136 3.96 9.48 0.66
C VAL A 136 5.24 9.83 1.43
N LYS A 137 5.57 11.13 1.52
CA LYS A 137 6.78 11.63 2.20
C LYS A 137 6.70 11.47 3.72
N ASN A 138 5.59 11.90 4.32
CA ASN A 138 5.38 11.99 5.77
C ASN A 138 3.92 11.66 6.15
N PRO A 139 3.56 10.37 6.28
CA PRO A 139 2.17 9.96 6.50
C PRO A 139 1.60 10.53 7.81
N ARG A 140 2.42 10.63 8.87
CA ARG A 140 2.02 11.22 10.16
C ARG A 140 1.63 12.70 10.05
N LYS A 141 2.36 13.48 9.24
CA LYS A 141 2.03 14.91 9.05
C LYS A 141 0.79 15.06 8.16
N ALA A 142 0.74 14.30 7.07
CA ALA A 142 -0.40 14.32 6.15
C ALA A 142 -1.72 13.98 6.85
N THR A 143 -1.73 12.98 7.74
CA THR A 143 -2.95 12.64 8.48
C THR A 143 -3.51 13.76 9.34
N LYS A 144 -2.69 14.74 9.76
CA LYS A 144 -3.21 15.90 10.50
C LYS A 144 -4.02 16.79 9.58
N GLY A 145 -3.48 17.13 8.40
CA GLY A 145 -4.18 17.92 7.39
C GLY A 145 -5.43 17.20 6.89
N ILE A 146 -5.31 15.92 6.55
CA ILE A 146 -6.47 15.12 6.09
C ILE A 146 -7.57 15.05 7.15
N ARG A 147 -7.21 14.96 8.44
CA ARG A 147 -8.21 14.97 9.53
C ARG A 147 -8.90 16.32 9.65
N GLU A 148 -8.16 17.40 9.46
CA GLU A 148 -8.69 18.76 9.45
C GLU A 148 -9.67 18.93 8.27
N ASP A 149 -9.27 18.49 7.08
CA ASP A 149 -10.12 18.49 5.87
C ASP A 149 -11.41 17.68 6.12
N ILE A 150 -11.31 16.47 6.69
CA ILE A 150 -12.48 15.67 7.08
C ILE A 150 -13.36 16.37 8.13
N SER A 151 -12.75 17.04 9.11
CA SER A 151 -13.51 17.78 10.12
C SER A 151 -14.26 18.97 9.51
N ARG A 152 -13.65 19.62 8.52
CA ARG A 152 -14.27 20.67 7.72
C ARG A 152 -15.44 20.09 6.91
N PHE A 153 -15.25 18.98 6.21
CA PHE A 153 -16.33 18.34 5.45
C PHE A 153 -17.51 17.92 6.32
N ARG A 154 -17.24 17.39 7.52
CA ARG A 154 -18.29 17.07 8.49
C ARG A 154 -19.07 18.31 8.94
N SER A 155 -18.40 19.44 9.09
CA SER A 155 -19.06 20.71 9.45
C SER A 155 -19.91 21.27 8.30
N GLU A 156 -19.46 21.10 7.05
CA GLU A 156 -20.19 21.54 5.85
C GLU A 156 -21.34 20.61 5.49
N ASN A 157 -21.22 19.31 5.79
CA ASN A 157 -22.21 18.27 5.46
C ASN A 157 -22.48 17.37 6.70
N PRO A 158 -23.58 17.58 7.44
CA PRO A 158 -23.89 16.80 8.65
C PRO A 158 -24.18 15.31 8.37
N SER A 159 -24.50 14.95 7.13
CA SER A 159 -24.70 13.57 6.69
C SER A 159 -23.40 12.83 6.34
N TYR A 160 -22.25 13.49 6.37
CA TYR A 160 -20.97 12.87 6.03
C TYR A 160 -20.52 11.88 7.12
N ARG A 161 -20.44 10.59 6.76
CA ARG A 161 -20.01 9.52 7.66
C ARG A 161 -18.69 8.91 7.17
N PRO A 162 -17.57 9.16 7.88
CA PRO A 162 -16.26 8.66 7.48
C PRO A 162 -16.12 7.15 7.72
N LEU A 163 -15.39 6.45 6.84
CA LEU A 163 -15.05 5.03 7.00
C LEU A 163 -14.23 4.75 8.28
N THR A 164 -13.61 5.78 8.85
CA THR A 164 -12.78 5.69 10.06
C THR A 164 -13.53 6.03 11.35
N GLY A 165 -14.84 6.33 11.26
CA GLY A 165 -15.68 6.55 12.44
C GLY A 165 -15.72 5.28 13.29
N LYS A 166 -15.29 5.37 14.56
CA LYS A 166 -15.77 4.42 15.57
C LYS A 166 -17.28 4.50 15.50
N VAL A 167 -17.94 3.39 15.14
CA VAL A 167 -19.39 3.25 15.29
C VAL A 167 -19.70 3.59 16.74
N ASN A 168 -20.23 4.79 16.93
CA ASN A 168 -20.85 5.22 18.16
C ASN A 168 -22.04 4.27 18.32
N THR A 169 -22.05 3.51 19.42
CA THR A 169 -23.03 2.49 19.80
C THR A 169 -24.49 2.97 19.86
N ASN A 170 -24.74 4.24 19.53
CA ASN A 170 -26.06 4.85 19.44
C ASN A 170 -26.59 4.89 17.99
N ASP A 171 -25.75 4.54 17.01
CA ASP A 171 -26.09 4.58 15.58
C ASP A 171 -26.53 3.21 15.02
N GLU A 172 -26.57 2.17 15.87
CA GLU A 172 -26.96 0.81 15.49
C GLU A 172 -28.48 0.68 15.21
N GLU A 173 -29.30 1.60 15.72
CA GLU A 173 -30.76 1.55 15.58
C GLU A 173 -31.27 2.11 14.23
N ASN A 174 -30.43 2.77 13.44
CA ASN A 174 -30.83 3.39 12.17
C ASN A 174 -30.00 2.88 10.97
N TRP A 175 -29.80 1.57 10.89
CA TRP A 175 -29.27 0.92 9.70
C TRP A 175 -30.34 0.90 8.60
N HIS A 176 -30.36 1.95 7.78
CA HIS A 176 -30.86 1.85 6.43
C HIS A 176 -29.67 1.48 5.52
N PRO A 177 -29.77 0.41 4.71
CA PRO A 177 -28.85 0.22 3.59
C PRO A 177 -28.80 1.54 2.82
N GLN A 178 -27.60 2.10 2.63
CA GLN A 178 -27.46 3.17 1.64
C GLN A 178 -28.00 2.61 0.33
N GLU A 179 -29.04 3.24 -0.20
CA GLU A 179 -29.46 2.92 -1.55
C GLU A 179 -28.22 3.06 -2.44
N PRO A 180 -27.97 2.09 -3.33
CA PRO A 180 -27.01 2.31 -4.40
C PRO A 180 -27.37 3.64 -5.05
N ILE A 181 -26.41 4.43 -5.52
CA ILE A 181 -26.65 5.71 -6.19
C ILE A 181 -27.77 5.51 -7.24
N THR A 182 -29.03 5.83 -6.88
CA THR A 182 -30.25 5.51 -7.64
C THR A 182 -30.63 6.65 -8.59
N ASP A 183 -29.69 7.54 -8.91
CA ASP A 183 -29.85 8.52 -9.98
C ASP A 183 -29.65 7.92 -11.39
N LEU A 184 -29.89 6.61 -11.51
CA LEU A 184 -30.11 5.88 -12.77
C LEU A 184 -31.57 5.40 -12.83
N ALA A 185 -32.51 6.29 -12.52
CA ALA A 185 -33.92 6.11 -12.86
C ALA A 185 -34.07 6.27 -14.39
N GLY A 186 -33.68 5.23 -15.14
CA GLY A 186 -33.81 5.22 -16.60
C GLY A 186 -33.12 4.10 -17.37
N ALA A 187 -32.70 3.00 -16.74
CA ALA A 187 -32.21 1.84 -17.48
C ALA A 187 -33.08 0.62 -17.18
N ASP A 188 -34.06 0.43 -18.06
CA ASP A 188 -34.98 -0.69 -18.09
C ASP A 188 -34.26 -2.05 -18.01
N THR A 189 -34.86 -2.92 -17.20
CA THR A 189 -34.82 -4.38 -17.21
C THR A 189 -33.85 -5.05 -18.21
N VAL A 190 -32.69 -5.49 -17.74
CA VAL A 190 -31.95 -6.58 -18.38
C VAL A 190 -31.78 -7.73 -17.40
N LYS A 191 -32.21 -8.89 -17.89
CA LYS A 191 -32.53 -10.13 -17.19
C LYS A 191 -31.36 -10.70 -16.41
N ALA A 192 -31.72 -11.33 -15.28
CA ALA A 192 -30.95 -12.40 -14.66
C ALA A 192 -30.52 -13.44 -15.71
N GLY A 193 -29.22 -13.62 -15.88
CA GLY A 193 -28.67 -14.57 -16.84
C GLY A 193 -27.16 -14.44 -17.04
N GLN A 194 -26.42 -15.15 -16.20
CA GLN A 194 -25.34 -16.04 -16.66
C GLN A 194 -24.00 -15.44 -17.13
N ASP A 195 -23.06 -15.28 -16.19
CA ASP A 195 -21.63 -15.55 -16.39
C ASP A 195 -20.89 -15.79 -15.05
N ASN A 196 -21.15 -16.96 -14.47
CA ASN A 196 -20.27 -17.57 -13.48
C ASN A 196 -18.92 -17.95 -14.14
N ASN A 197 -18.01 -17.00 -14.33
CA ASN A 197 -16.61 -17.26 -14.65
C ASN A 197 -15.74 -16.00 -14.48
N VAL A 198 -15.64 -15.49 -13.25
CA VAL A 198 -14.47 -14.69 -12.84
C VAL A 198 -13.72 -15.52 -11.81
N ALA A 199 -13.12 -16.61 -12.29
CA ALA A 199 -12.05 -17.27 -11.59
C ALA A 199 -10.93 -16.23 -11.39
N SER A 200 -10.69 -15.89 -10.13
CA SER A 200 -9.41 -15.43 -9.58
C SER A 200 -8.26 -15.30 -10.59
N GLU A 201 -8.16 -14.16 -11.28
CA GLU A 201 -6.91 -13.78 -11.95
C GLU A 201 -5.96 -13.22 -10.88
N PRO A 202 -4.82 -13.89 -10.59
CA PRO A 202 -3.80 -13.31 -9.73
C PRO A 202 -3.17 -12.12 -10.46
N TYR A 203 -3.14 -10.96 -9.80
CA TYR A 203 -2.31 -9.78 -10.09
C TYR A 203 -1.46 -9.88 -11.38
N ARG A 204 -2.04 -9.54 -12.53
CA ARG A 204 -1.24 -9.16 -13.71
C ARG A 204 -0.68 -7.77 -13.45
N MET A 205 0.59 -7.69 -13.05
CA MET A 205 1.35 -6.44 -13.11
C MET A 205 1.27 -5.87 -14.53
N ARG A 206 1.06 -4.55 -14.61
CA ARG A 206 1.10 -3.74 -15.84
C ARG A 206 2.39 -4.05 -16.62
N PRO A 207 2.33 -4.42 -17.91
CA PRO A 207 3.51 -4.75 -18.69
C PRO A 207 4.32 -3.46 -18.93
N GLY A 208 5.45 -3.34 -18.23
CA GLY A 208 6.32 -2.17 -18.30
C GLY A 208 7.39 -2.13 -17.21
N PHE A 209 7.18 -2.84 -16.09
CA PHE A 209 8.17 -2.92 -15.01
C PHE A 209 9.18 -4.07 -15.15
N ASP A 210 8.86 -5.02 -16.04
CA ASP A 210 9.55 -6.31 -16.16
C ASP A 210 10.85 -6.22 -16.98
N THR A 211 10.95 -5.21 -17.85
CA THR A 211 12.13 -4.93 -18.67
C THR A 211 13.25 -4.29 -17.84
N ALA A 212 12.92 -3.35 -16.95
CA ALA A 212 13.90 -2.71 -16.07
C ALA A 212 14.51 -3.70 -15.06
N ALA A 213 13.70 -4.62 -14.53
CA ALA A 213 14.19 -5.66 -13.63
C ALA A 213 15.09 -6.69 -14.34
N ARG A 214 14.77 -7.04 -15.59
CA ARG A 214 15.59 -7.95 -16.41
C ARG A 214 16.92 -7.32 -16.84
N ASP A 215 16.93 -6.02 -17.13
CA ASP A 215 18.17 -5.32 -17.49
C ASP A 215 19.12 -5.18 -16.30
N ILE A 216 18.61 -4.93 -15.10
CA ILE A 216 19.43 -4.90 -13.88
C ILE A 216 20.01 -6.29 -13.58
N LEU A 217 19.24 -7.37 -13.77
CA LEU A 217 19.72 -8.73 -13.58
C LEU A 217 20.75 -9.17 -14.62
N ARG A 218 20.65 -8.69 -15.87
CA ARG A 218 21.70 -8.90 -16.90
C ARG A 218 22.96 -8.13 -16.54
N GLN A 219 22.83 -6.86 -16.16
CA GLN A 219 23.97 -6.01 -15.83
C GLN A 219 24.77 -6.56 -14.64
N VAL A 220 24.09 -7.14 -13.63
CA VAL A 220 24.76 -7.82 -12.50
C VAL A 220 25.46 -9.11 -12.93
N LYS A 221 24.88 -9.86 -13.89
CA LYS A 221 25.47 -11.11 -14.41
C LYS A 221 26.71 -10.84 -15.26
N ASP A 222 26.70 -9.76 -16.04
CA ASP A 222 27.84 -9.36 -16.88
C ASP A 222 29.02 -8.83 -16.03
N ILE A 223 28.74 -8.16 -14.90
CA ILE A 223 29.77 -7.72 -13.94
C ILE A 223 30.43 -8.92 -13.23
N GLN A 224 29.71 -10.01 -12.98
CA GLN A 224 30.30 -11.23 -12.40
C GLN A 224 31.07 -12.09 -13.42
N ALA A 225 30.75 -11.97 -14.71
CA ALA A 225 31.43 -12.71 -15.77
C ALA A 225 32.71 -12.01 -16.28
N GLY A 226 32.82 -10.69 -16.14
CA GLY A 226 33.97 -9.89 -16.61
C GLY A 226 35.11 -9.71 -15.61
N GLY A 227 35.07 -10.37 -14.45
CA GLY A 227 36.06 -10.24 -13.37
C GLY A 227 37.05 -11.41 -13.27
N LYS A 228 37.57 -11.89 -14.41
CA LYS A 228 38.71 -12.82 -14.48
C LYS A 228 39.81 -12.24 -15.35
#